data_AF-A0A2V8T7F6-F1
#
_entry.id   AF-A0A2V8T7F6-F1
#
_cell.length_a   1.000
_cell.length_b   1.000
_cell.length_c   1.000
_cell.angle_alpha   90.00
_cell.angle_beta   90.00
_cell.angle_gamma   90.00
#
_symmetry.space_group_name_H-M   'P 1'
#
loop_
_entity.id
_entity.type
_entity.pdbx_description
1 polymer ?
#
loop_
_entity_poly.entity_id
_entity_poly.type
_entity_poly.pdbx_seq_one_letter_code
_entity_poly.pdbx_strand_id
1 'polypeptide(L)'
;MRQHLAIQICVLILVKSTLCLAGGHFTQSDDYGPEVRSFLDLMRHEEDELEFQIKHNEISRREYLRSKTQIVIHRQTVLDLVRASGKDYVPELHVVAASELDQLIEDGTRAIKGVKRGDIIRDKWRYLGSVHKAETFYIFERLTRK
;
A
#
# COMPACT_ATOMS: atom_id res chain seq x y z
N MET A 1 12.82 -41.68 -28.81
CA MET A 1 14.01 -42.45 -28.37
C MET A 1 14.66 -41.62 -27.27
N ARG A 2 14.44 -41.96 -25.98
CA ARG A 2 15.39 -42.71 -25.11
C ARG A 2 16.78 -42.07 -25.15
N GLN A 3 17.12 -41.16 -24.23
CA GLN A 3 17.68 -41.41 -22.88
C GLN A 3 19.12 -41.96 -22.90
N HIS A 4 19.83 -41.67 -21.80
CA HIS A 4 21.19 -42.07 -21.38
C HIS A 4 22.23 -40.96 -21.59
N LEU A 5 23.07 -40.55 -20.63
CA LEU A 5 23.36 -41.07 -19.28
C LEU A 5 24.27 -40.07 -18.51
N ALA A 6 24.18 -40.10 -17.17
CA ALA A 6 25.21 -39.90 -16.13
C ALA A 6 26.17 -38.67 -16.21
N ILE A 7 26.20 -37.71 -15.29
CA ILE A 7 26.44 -37.73 -13.81
C ILE A 7 27.80 -38.33 -13.41
N GLN A 8 28.53 -37.56 -12.59
CA GLN A 8 29.75 -37.83 -11.77
C GLN A 8 31.03 -37.16 -12.33
N ILE A 9 31.84 -36.36 -11.60
CA ILE A 9 32.23 -36.37 -10.19
C ILE A 9 33.06 -35.09 -9.83
N CYS A 10 33.14 -34.79 -8.51
CA CYS A 10 34.16 -34.01 -7.77
C CYS A 10 34.10 -32.47 -7.67
N VAL A 11 33.38 -32.03 -6.62
CA VAL A 11 33.84 -31.20 -5.48
C VAL A 11 35.29 -30.68 -5.54
N LEU A 12 35.45 -29.35 -5.37
CA LEU A 12 36.42 -28.78 -4.43
C LEU A 12 36.03 -27.35 -4.01
N ILE A 13 35.83 -27.21 -2.70
CA ILE A 13 35.56 -25.99 -1.94
C ILE A 13 36.87 -25.22 -1.77
N LEU A 14 36.86 -23.89 -1.94
CA LEU A 14 37.59 -23.01 -1.01
C LEU A 14 37.08 -21.56 -1.04
N VAL A 15 36.83 -21.11 0.18
CA VAL A 15 36.23 -19.87 0.65
C VAL A 15 37.26 -18.74 0.67
N LYS A 16 36.85 -17.50 0.37
CA LYS A 16 36.90 -16.30 1.27
C LYS A 16 36.52 -15.04 0.47
N SER A 17 35.37 -14.42 0.81
CA SER A 17 35.29 -13.16 1.59
C SER A 17 36.07 -12.03 0.89
N THR A 18 35.47 -10.95 0.39
CA THR A 18 34.82 -9.89 1.17
C THR A 18 34.38 -8.82 0.18
N LEU A 19 33.10 -8.43 0.16
CA LEU A 19 32.72 -7.03 -0.10
C LEU A 19 31.31 -6.80 0.44
N CYS A 20 31.26 -6.24 1.65
CA CYS A 20 30.08 -5.54 2.13
C CYS A 20 29.92 -4.28 1.29
N LEU A 21 29.05 -4.33 0.28
CA LEU A 21 28.33 -3.15 -0.16
C LEU A 21 26.94 -3.23 0.47
N ALA A 22 26.82 -2.55 1.61
CA ALA A 22 25.55 -2.25 2.23
C ALA A 22 24.75 -1.35 1.29
N GLY A 23 23.98 -1.99 0.43
CA GLY A 23 22.87 -1.40 -0.33
C GLY A 23 21.65 -2.27 -0.08
N GLY A 24 21.30 -2.49 1.18
CA GLY A 24 20.09 -3.18 1.56
C GLY A 24 18.89 -2.34 1.16
N HIS A 25 18.40 -2.53 -0.07
CA HIS A 25 16.97 -2.44 -0.28
C HIS A 25 16.36 -3.53 0.59
N PHE A 26 15.96 -3.18 1.80
CA PHE A 26 15.03 -3.99 2.59
C PHE A 26 13.77 -4.12 1.74
N THR A 27 13.65 -5.19 0.97
CA THR A 27 12.35 -5.66 0.49
C THR A 27 11.60 -6.16 1.70
N GLN A 28 11.00 -5.21 2.42
CA GLN A 28 10.15 -5.41 3.59
C GLN A 28 9.01 -6.42 3.30
N SER A 29 8.74 -6.71 2.02
CA SER A 29 7.78 -7.69 1.53
C SER A 29 8.03 -9.12 2.01
N ASP A 30 9.27 -9.52 2.33
CA ASP A 30 9.52 -10.93 2.66
C ASP A 30 9.05 -11.34 4.08
N ASP A 31 8.90 -10.37 4.98
CA ASP A 31 8.42 -10.60 6.35
C ASP A 31 6.89 -10.57 6.48
N TYR A 32 6.17 -10.19 5.42
CA TYR A 32 4.72 -10.09 5.44
C TYR A 32 4.04 -11.39 5.01
N GLY A 33 2.87 -11.66 5.58
CA GLY A 33 2.03 -12.77 5.18
C GLY A 33 1.36 -12.55 3.81
N PRO A 34 0.68 -13.58 3.28
CA PRO A 34 0.11 -13.55 1.93
C PRO A 34 -0.90 -12.42 1.69
N GLU A 35 -1.70 -12.02 2.68
CA GLU A 35 -2.70 -10.96 2.50
C GLU A 35 -2.02 -9.61 2.29
N VAL A 36 -1.08 -9.27 3.18
CA VAL A 36 -0.33 -8.01 3.08
C VAL A 36 0.56 -8.00 1.84
N ARG A 37 1.17 -9.12 1.45
CA ARG A 37 1.93 -9.22 0.18
C ARG A 37 1.05 -8.94 -1.03
N SER A 38 -0.13 -9.55 -1.09
CA SER A 38 -1.09 -9.35 -2.19
C SER A 38 -1.51 -7.89 -2.29
N PHE A 39 -1.75 -7.23 -1.15
CA PHE A 39 -2.01 -5.79 -1.11
C PHE A 39 -0.83 -4.95 -1.62
N LEU A 40 0.40 -5.26 -1.21
CA LEU A 40 1.59 -4.52 -1.68
C LEU A 40 1.81 -4.69 -3.19
N ASP A 41 1.54 -5.89 -3.72
CA ASP A 41 1.58 -6.15 -5.16
C ASP A 41 0.50 -5.35 -5.90
N LEU A 42 -0.74 -5.30 -5.38
CA LEU A 42 -1.81 -4.45 -5.91
C LEU A 42 -1.37 -2.97 -5.94
N MET A 43 -0.83 -2.45 -4.84
CA MET A 43 -0.35 -1.06 -4.78
C MET A 43 0.78 -0.77 -5.77
N ARG A 44 1.60 -1.77 -6.13
CA ARG A 44 2.61 -1.62 -7.19
C ARG A 44 1.96 -1.56 -8.56
N HIS A 45 0.98 -2.43 -8.83
CA HIS A 45 0.22 -2.41 -10.07
C HIS A 45 -0.53 -1.09 -10.29
N GLU A 46 -1.16 -0.54 -9.26
CA GLU A 46 -1.81 0.78 -9.34
C GLU A 46 -0.81 1.90 -9.66
N GLU A 47 0.42 1.83 -9.14
CA GLU A 47 1.46 2.80 -9.50
C GLU A 47 1.90 2.66 -10.96
N ASP A 48 2.10 1.43 -11.44
CA ASP A 48 2.48 1.17 -12.83
C ASP A 48 1.41 1.67 -13.81
N GLU A 49 0.13 1.48 -13.49
CA GLU A 49 -0.99 2.01 -14.27
C GLU A 49 -0.99 3.54 -14.27
N LEU A 50 -0.76 4.16 -13.11
CA LEU A 50 -0.71 5.62 -12.99
C LEU A 50 0.45 6.23 -13.80
N GLU A 51 1.62 5.58 -13.81
CA GLU A 51 2.76 5.95 -14.66
C GLU A 51 2.44 5.79 -16.15
N PHE A 52 1.71 4.75 -16.52
CA PHE A 52 1.24 4.55 -17.87
C PHE A 52 0.31 5.70 -18.30
N GLN A 53 -0.71 6.01 -17.51
CA GLN A 53 -1.71 7.04 -17.83
C GLN A 53 -1.07 8.42 -18.00
N ILE A 54 -0.15 8.83 -17.13
CA ILE A 54 0.52 10.13 -17.26
C ILE A 54 1.43 10.19 -18.50
N LYS A 55 2.12 9.09 -18.83
CA LYS A 55 2.97 9.00 -20.03
C LYS A 55 2.16 9.11 -21.32
N HIS A 56 0.91 8.63 -21.31
CA HIS A 56 0.00 8.68 -22.45
C HIS A 56 -0.91 9.92 -22.44
N ASN A 57 -0.70 10.86 -21.52
CA ASN A 57 -1.51 12.08 -21.35
C ASN A 57 -3.01 11.80 -21.10
N GLU A 58 -3.34 10.66 -20.48
CA GLU A 58 -4.71 10.30 -20.12
C GLU A 58 -5.19 11.03 -18.85
N ILE A 59 -4.24 11.40 -18.00
CA ILE A 59 -4.48 12.15 -16.76
C ILE A 59 -3.61 13.41 -16.71
N SER A 60 -4.08 14.40 -15.95
CA SER A 60 -3.29 15.61 -15.70
C SER A 60 -2.16 15.35 -14.69
N ARG A 61 -1.09 16.16 -14.72
CA ARG A 61 -0.02 16.11 -13.71
C ARG A 61 -0.55 16.27 -12.27
N ARG A 62 -1.56 17.12 -12.08
CA ARG A 62 -2.17 17.34 -10.76
C ARG A 62 -2.83 16.07 -10.24
N GLU A 63 -3.58 15.39 -11.10
CA GLU A 63 -4.27 14.14 -10.80
C GLU A 63 -3.27 13.02 -10.52
N TYR A 64 -2.23 12.89 -11.34
CA TYR A 64 -1.11 11.97 -11.09
C TYR A 64 -0.51 12.15 -9.69
N LEU A 65 -0.16 13.39 -9.31
CA LEU A 65 0.45 13.66 -8.00
C LEU A 65 -0.49 13.34 -6.83
N ARG A 66 -1.79 13.59 -7.01
CA ARG A 66 -2.81 13.25 -6.01
C ARG A 66 -2.93 11.74 -5.84
N SER A 67 -3.18 11.01 -6.92
CA SER A 67 -3.33 9.55 -6.89
C SER A 67 -2.08 8.86 -6.35
N LYS A 68 -0.89 9.33 -6.76
CA LYS A 68 0.39 8.85 -6.21
C LYS A 68 0.47 9.07 -4.70
N THR A 69 0.01 10.22 -4.22
CA THR A 69 -0.02 10.53 -2.78
C THR A 69 -1.01 9.64 -2.03
N GLN A 70 -2.18 9.35 -2.61
CA GLN A 70 -3.17 8.43 -2.04
C GLN A 70 -2.60 7.02 -1.90
N ILE A 71 -1.96 6.47 -2.93
CA ILE A 71 -1.32 5.14 -2.90
C ILE A 71 -0.26 5.10 -1.78
N VAL A 72 0.59 6.12 -1.67
CA VAL A 72 1.63 6.18 -0.63
C VAL A 72 1.02 6.20 0.78
N ILE A 73 -0.02 7.02 1.00
CA ILE A 73 -0.69 7.10 2.30
C ILE A 73 -1.40 5.77 2.62
N HIS A 74 -2.07 5.17 1.64
CA HIS A 74 -2.79 3.90 1.80
C HIS A 74 -1.80 2.80 2.21
N ARG A 75 -0.72 2.63 1.44
CA ARG A 75 0.35 1.68 1.72
C ARG A 75 0.92 1.86 3.12
N GLN A 76 1.31 3.09 3.47
CA GLN A 76 1.89 3.36 4.79
C GLN A 76 0.91 3.05 5.92
N THR A 77 -0.36 3.40 5.76
CA THR A 77 -1.39 3.16 6.78
C THR A 77 -1.60 1.67 7.02
N VAL A 78 -1.69 0.86 5.95
CA VAL A 78 -1.80 -0.60 6.09
C VAL A 78 -0.58 -1.16 6.82
N LEU A 79 0.63 -0.77 6.42
CA LEU A 79 1.85 -1.25 7.05
C LEU A 79 1.93 -0.86 8.54
N ASP A 80 1.48 0.33 8.91
CA ASP A 80 1.44 0.76 10.31
C ASP A 80 0.41 -0.04 11.12
N LEU A 81 -0.76 -0.36 10.55
CA LEU A 81 -1.78 -1.19 11.20
C LEU A 81 -1.32 -2.64 11.36
N VAL A 82 -0.65 -3.21 10.35
CA VAL A 82 -0.05 -4.55 10.40
C VAL A 82 1.04 -4.60 11.47
N ARG A 83 1.94 -3.60 11.49
CA ARG A 83 2.98 -3.51 12.52
C ARG A 83 2.41 -3.38 13.92
N ALA A 84 1.35 -2.59 14.10
CA ALA A 84 0.71 -2.40 15.40
C ALA A 84 -0.07 -3.63 15.88
N SER A 85 -0.66 -4.39 14.97
CA SER A 85 -1.50 -5.55 15.31
C SER A 85 -0.75 -6.88 15.31
N GLY A 86 0.36 -6.98 14.58
CA GLY A 86 1.09 -8.23 14.31
C GLY A 86 0.30 -9.23 13.46
N LYS A 87 -0.80 -8.80 12.81
CA LYS A 87 -1.68 -9.67 12.04
C LYS A 87 -1.48 -9.47 10.54
N ASP A 88 -1.47 -10.56 9.79
CA ASP A 88 -1.58 -10.53 8.33
C ASP A 88 -3.03 -10.21 7.93
N TYR A 89 -3.39 -8.93 8.07
CA TYR A 89 -4.73 -8.44 7.81
C TYR A 89 -4.67 -7.05 7.19
N VAL A 90 -5.34 -6.89 6.06
CA VAL A 90 -5.47 -5.62 5.35
C VAL A 90 -6.93 -5.16 5.47
N PRO A 91 -7.20 -4.07 6.20
CA PRO A 91 -8.54 -3.51 6.26
C PRO A 91 -8.94 -2.84 4.94
N GLU A 92 -10.25 -2.74 4.68
CA GLU A 92 -10.77 -1.97 3.55
C GLU A 92 -10.63 -0.48 3.84
N LEU A 93 -9.50 0.11 3.43
CA LEU A 93 -9.19 1.52 3.64
C LEU A 93 -9.55 2.37 2.44
N HIS A 94 -9.98 3.60 2.74
CA HIS A 94 -10.23 4.64 1.76
C HIS A 94 -9.42 5.88 2.15
N VAL A 95 -8.56 6.31 1.24
CA VAL A 95 -7.78 7.55 1.36
C VAL A 95 -8.32 8.54 0.35
N VAL A 96 -9.01 9.57 0.81
CA VAL A 96 -9.69 10.54 -0.06
C VAL A 96 -9.17 11.94 0.19
N ALA A 97 -8.94 12.71 -0.87
CA ALA A 97 -8.67 14.13 -0.74
C ALA A 97 -9.90 14.85 -0.16
N ALA A 98 -9.69 15.99 0.49
CA ALA A 98 -10.78 16.78 1.06
C ALA A 98 -11.87 17.14 0.02
N SER A 99 -11.47 17.38 -1.24
CA SER A 99 -12.40 17.67 -2.34
C SER A 99 -13.20 16.47 -2.83
N GLU A 100 -12.80 15.25 -2.46
CA GLU A 100 -13.43 13.99 -2.87
C GLU A 100 -14.32 13.42 -1.76
N LEU A 101 -14.31 14.04 -0.58
CA LEU A 101 -14.98 13.47 0.59
C LEU A 101 -16.49 13.36 0.43
N ASP A 102 -17.11 14.30 -0.28
CA ASP A 102 -18.54 14.28 -0.60
C ASP A 102 -18.94 13.06 -1.46
N GLN A 103 -17.99 12.42 -2.15
CA GLN A 103 -18.24 11.19 -2.91
C GLN A 103 -18.29 9.95 -2.01
N LEU A 104 -17.66 10.00 -0.83
CA LEU A 104 -17.56 8.88 0.11
C LEU A 104 -18.59 8.97 1.24
N ILE A 105 -18.80 10.19 1.74
CA ILE A 105 -19.63 10.51 2.89
C ILE A 105 -20.53 11.67 2.49
N GLU A 106 -21.85 11.47 2.54
CA GLU A 106 -22.79 12.57 2.31
C GLU A 106 -22.56 13.69 3.34
N ASP A 107 -22.64 14.94 2.88
CA ASP A 107 -22.20 16.17 3.57
C ASP A 107 -20.68 16.34 3.77
N GLY A 108 -19.88 15.39 3.27
CA GLY A 108 -18.42 15.49 3.10
C GLY A 108 -17.70 16.06 4.32
N THR A 109 -17.01 17.19 4.13
CA THR A 109 -16.22 17.83 5.20
C THR A 109 -17.05 18.26 6.40
N ARG A 110 -18.35 18.56 6.22
CA ARG A 110 -19.24 18.91 7.33
C ARG A 110 -19.56 17.69 8.19
N ALA A 111 -19.75 16.53 7.57
CA ALA A 111 -20.03 15.27 8.27
C ALA A 111 -18.89 14.83 9.18
N ILE A 112 -17.65 15.25 8.88
CA ILE A 112 -16.46 14.89 9.65
C ILE A 112 -15.96 16.00 10.58
N LYS A 113 -16.71 17.11 10.70
CA LYS A 113 -16.31 18.23 11.55
C LYS A 113 -16.31 17.80 13.03
N GLY A 114 -15.14 17.88 13.67
CA GLY A 114 -14.97 17.52 15.08
C GLY A 114 -14.81 16.02 15.35
N VAL A 115 -14.80 15.20 14.30
CA VAL A 115 -14.58 13.75 14.39
C VAL A 115 -13.15 13.47 14.83
N LYS A 116 -13.00 12.56 15.80
CA LYS A 116 -11.72 12.09 16.33
C LYS A 116 -11.38 10.72 15.78
N ARG A 117 -10.09 10.38 15.79
CA ARG A 117 -9.62 9.06 15.37
C ARG A 117 -10.34 7.97 16.18
N GLY A 118 -10.89 6.98 15.48
CA GLY A 118 -11.67 5.88 16.04
C GLY A 118 -13.19 6.09 16.00
N ASP A 119 -13.65 7.35 15.84
CA ASP A 119 -15.08 7.64 15.74
C ASP A 119 -15.69 6.97 14.50
N ILE A 120 -16.95 6.55 14.65
CA ILE A 120 -17.73 5.91 13.60
C ILE A 120 -18.69 6.94 13.00
N ILE A 121 -18.64 7.08 11.68
CA ILE A 121 -19.48 7.98 10.89
C ILE A 121 -20.49 7.12 10.13
N ARG A 122 -21.78 7.42 10.35
CA ARG A 122 -22.92 6.79 9.65
C ARG A 122 -22.91 5.26 9.71
N ASP A 123 -22.45 4.69 10.83
CA ASP A 123 -22.34 3.23 11.07
C ASP A 123 -21.56 2.44 10.01
N LYS A 124 -20.77 3.14 9.17
CA LYS A 124 -20.12 2.56 7.99
C LYS A 124 -18.63 2.87 7.94
N TRP A 125 -18.22 4.03 8.41
CA TRP A 125 -16.85 4.51 8.25
C TRP A 125 -16.21 4.77 9.60
N ARG A 126 -15.09 4.12 9.90
CA ARG A 126 -14.25 4.47 11.05
C ARG A 126 -13.19 5.46 10.60
N TYR A 127 -13.11 6.61 11.25
CA TYR A 127 -12.10 7.62 10.94
C TYR A 127 -10.74 7.24 11.51
N LEU A 128 -9.71 7.14 10.67
CA LEU A 128 -8.35 6.80 11.10
C LEU A 128 -7.45 8.04 11.25
N GLY A 129 -7.83 9.18 10.69
CA GLY A 129 -7.08 10.43 10.78
C GLY A 129 -6.90 11.10 9.43
N SER A 130 -6.02 12.09 9.41
CA SER A 130 -5.71 12.87 8.21
C SER A 130 -4.22 13.08 8.03
N VAL A 131 -3.79 13.22 6.77
CA VAL A 131 -2.42 13.55 6.39
C VAL A 131 -2.43 14.80 5.51
N HIS A 132 -1.55 15.75 5.78
CA HIS A 132 -1.38 16.95 4.95
C HIS A 132 -0.16 16.78 4.04
N LYS A 133 -0.40 16.74 2.72
CA LYS A 133 0.61 16.69 1.66
C LYS A 133 0.12 17.46 0.44
N ALA A 134 0.48 18.74 0.34
CA ALA A 134 -0.08 19.72 -0.61
C ALA A 134 -1.59 20.00 -0.45
N GLU A 135 -2.39 18.96 -0.23
CA GLU A 135 -3.78 19.02 0.24
C GLU A 135 -4.00 18.07 1.43
N THR A 136 -5.22 18.09 1.97
CA THR A 136 -5.59 17.21 3.10
C THR A 136 -6.19 15.92 2.57
N PHE A 137 -5.65 14.80 3.04
CA PHE A 137 -6.19 13.48 2.80
C PHE A 137 -6.79 12.94 4.09
N TYR A 138 -8.02 12.47 4.02
CA TYR A 138 -8.69 11.79 5.12
C TYR A 138 -8.66 10.28 4.90
N ILE A 139 -8.44 9.56 5.98
CA ILE A 139 -8.28 8.11 5.97
C ILE A 139 -9.44 7.49 6.73
N PHE A 140 -10.14 6.58 6.07
CA PHE A 140 -11.27 5.84 6.63
C PHE A 140 -11.05 4.34 6.47
N GLU A 141 -11.56 3.59 7.44
CA GLU A 141 -11.75 2.15 7.32
C GLU A 141 -13.24 1.89 7.12
N ARG A 142 -13.60 1.06 6.14
CA ARG A 142 -14.97 0.60 5.96
C ARG A 142 -15.28 -0.50 6.95
N LEU A 143 -16.37 -0.32 7.71
CA LEU A 143 -16.90 -1.33 8.60
C LEU A 143 -17.76 -2.30 7.79
N THR A 144 -17.23 -3.48 7.52
CA THR A 144 -18.04 -4.62 7.06
C THR A 144 -18.76 -5.22 8.27
N ARG A 145 -20.10 -5.32 8.21
CA ARG A 145 -20.83 -6.14 9.20
C ARG A 145 -20.37 -7.58 8.99
N LYS A 146 -19.74 -8.16 10.00
CA LYS A 146 -19.50 -9.60 10.07
C LYS A 146 -20.75 -10.29 10.60
#